data_AF-A0A835R4A6-F1
#
_entry.id   AF-A0A835R4A6-F1
#
_cell.length_a   1.000
_cell.length_b   1.000
_cell.length_c   1.000
_cell.angle_alpha   90.00
_cell.angle_beta   90.00
_cell.angle_gamma   90.00
#
_symmetry.space_group_name_H-M   'P 1'
#
loop_
_entity.id
_entity.type
_entity.pdbx_description
1 polymer ?
#
loop_
_entity_poly.entity_id
_entity_poly.type
_entity_poly.pdbx_seq_one_letter_code
_entity_poly.pdbx_strand_id
1 'polypeptide(L)' 'MAYGDRLTTFEDSEKESEYGYVRKVSGPVVVADGMGGAAMYELVRVGHDKLIGEIIRLEGDSATIQGN' A
#
# COMPACT_ATOMS: atom_id res chain seq x y z
N MET A 1 37.76 -4.85 17.67
CA MET A 1 36.82 -3.90 17.03
C MET A 1 36.44 -4.49 15.68
N ALA A 2 35.25 -5.05 15.56
CA ALA A 2 34.72 -5.56 14.30
C ALA A 2 33.47 -4.73 13.96
N TYR A 3 33.54 -4.00 12.86
CA TYR A 3 32.40 -3.33 12.23
C TYR A 3 31.49 -4.42 11.66
N GLY A 4 30.47 -4.81 12.41
CA GLY A 4 29.44 -5.75 11.99
C GLY A 4 28.06 -5.37 12.52
N ASP A 5 27.87 -4.09 12.82
CA ASP A 5 26.57 -3.56 13.23
C ASP A 5 25.73 -3.25 11.99
N ARG A 6 24.53 -3.86 11.95
CA ARG A 6 23.38 -3.60 11.06
C ARG A 6 23.46 -4.09 9.62
N LEU A 7 23.10 -5.37 9.47
CA LEU A 7 22.13 -5.75 8.45
C LEU A 7 20.90 -6.30 9.18
N THR A 8 20.05 -5.40 9.70
CA THR A 8 18.67 -5.77 10.03
C THR A 8 17.96 -5.97 8.70
N THR A 9 17.90 -7.20 8.22
CA THR A 9 16.94 -7.57 7.18
C THR A 9 15.56 -7.30 7.77
N PHE A 10 14.92 -6.23 7.31
CA PHE A 10 13.53 -5.95 7.62
C PHE A 10 12.69 -6.99 6.88
N GLU A 11 12.45 -8.12 7.52
CA GLU A 11 11.44 -9.08 7.06
C GLU A 11 10.06 -8.48 7.32
N ASP A 12 9.19 -8.51 6.28
CA ASP A 12 7.79 -8.09 6.24
C ASP A 12 7.03 -8.51 7.51
N SER A 13 7.01 -7.64 8.52
CA SER A 13 6.24 -7.82 9.77
C SER A 13 4.88 -7.11 9.71
N GLU A 14 4.37 -6.83 8.51
CA GLU A 14 3.04 -6.24 8.38
C GLU A 14 2.01 -7.37 8.30
N LYS A 15 1.11 -7.41 9.28
CA LYS A 15 0.03 -8.39 9.27
C LYS A 15 -0.95 -8.01 8.15
N GLU A 16 -1.45 -9.00 7.42
CA GLU A 16 -2.49 -8.79 6.40
C GLU A 16 -3.71 -8.03 6.94
N SER A 17 -4.00 -8.14 8.24
CA SER A 17 -5.05 -7.38 8.93
C SER A 17 -4.84 -5.86 8.96
N GLU A 18 -3.63 -5.38 8.67
CA GLU A 18 -3.29 -3.95 8.61
C GLU A 18 -3.40 -3.40 7.18
N TYR A 19 -3.63 -4.25 6.18
CA TYR A 19 -3.82 -3.82 4.79
C TYR A 19 -5.26 -3.40 4.53
N GLY A 20 -5.39 -2.38 3.68
CA GLY A 20 -6.66 -2.09 3.03
C GLY A 20 -7.03 -3.19 2.02
N TYR A 21 -8.32 -3.26 1.67
CA TYR A 21 -8.86 -4.27 0.76
C TYR A 21 -9.49 -3.63 -0.48
N VAL A 22 -9.31 -4.28 -1.63
CA VAL A 22 -9.86 -3.81 -2.90
C VAL A 22 -11.38 -3.94 -2.88
N ARG A 23 -12.08 -2.80 -2.97
CA ARG A 23 -13.54 -2.72 -3.11
C ARG A 23 -13.97 -2.85 -4.58
N LYS A 24 -13.25 -2.17 -5.49
CA LYS A 24 -13.61 -2.10 -6.92
C LYS A 24 -12.38 -1.87 -7.80
N VAL A 25 -12.40 -2.41 -9.00
CA VAL A 25 -11.41 -2.15 -10.06
C VAL A 25 -12.12 -1.63 -11.31
N SER A 26 -11.54 -0.63 -11.99
CA SER A 26 -12.04 -0.04 -13.22
C SER A 26 -10.88 0.39 -14.12
N GLY A 27 -10.43 -0.54 -14.97
CA GLY A 27 -9.22 -0.35 -15.76
C GLY A 27 -8.01 -0.17 -14.83
N PRO A 28 -7.20 0.89 -15.00
CA PRO A 28 -6.06 1.16 -14.12
C PRO A 28 -6.48 1.73 -12.75
N VAL A 29 -7.75 2.10 -12.56
CA VAL A 29 -8.21 2.72 -11.31
C VAL A 29 -8.73 1.66 -10.35
N VAL A 30 -8.24 1.68 -9.13
CA VAL A 30 -8.63 0.79 -8.03
C VAL A 30 -9.21 1.63 -6.90
N VAL A 31 -10.29 1.16 -6.28
CA VAL A 31 -10.84 1.73 -5.05
C VAL A 31 -10.64 0.72 -3.93
N ALA A 32 -9.99 1.15 -2.86
CA ALA A 32 -9.71 0.33 -1.67
C ALA A 32 -10.32 0.95 -0.42
N ASP A 33 -10.71 0.10 0.53
CA ASP A 33 -11.24 0.46 1.86
C ASP A 33 -10.27 0.00 2.95
N GLY A 34 -10.45 0.49 4.18
CA GLY A 34 -9.47 0.24 5.25
C GLY A 34 -8.16 0.98 4.99
N MET A 35 -8.22 2.14 4.34
CA MET A 35 -7.06 2.94 3.94
C MET A 35 -6.79 4.09 4.93
N GLY A 36 -7.37 4.03 6.12
CA GLY A 36 -7.10 4.97 7.21
C GLY A 36 -5.61 5.04 7.53
N GLY A 37 -5.06 6.26 7.54
CA GLY A 37 -3.62 6.51 7.74
C GLY A 37 -2.82 6.64 6.44
N ALA A 38 -3.40 6.31 5.29
CA ALA A 38 -2.77 6.57 4.00
C ALA A 38 -2.79 8.07 3.63
N ALA A 39 -1.83 8.48 2.81
CA ALA A 39 -1.68 9.86 2.35
C ALA A 39 -1.96 10.02 0.85
N MET A 40 -2.36 11.23 0.44
CA MET A 40 -2.39 11.62 -0.97
C MET A 40 -0.99 11.55 -1.58
N TYR A 41 -0.90 11.07 -2.82
CA TYR A 41 0.34 10.85 -3.58
C TYR A 41 1.27 9.78 -3.00
N GLU A 42 0.78 8.99 -2.04
CA GLU A 42 1.52 7.85 -1.51
C GLU A 42 1.58 6.73 -2.55
N LEU A 43 2.76 6.09 -2.66
CA LEU A 43 2.95 4.90 -3.49
C LEU A 43 2.56 3.66 -2.69
N VAL A 44 1.69 2.85 -3.27
CA VAL A 44 1.13 1.65 -2.66
C VAL A 44 1.34 0.42 -3.54
N ARG A 45 1.21 -0.76 -2.95
CA ARG A 45 1.20 -2.05 -3.66
C ARG A 45 -0.21 -2.61 -3.64
N VAL A 46 -0.70 -3.04 -4.79
CA VAL A 46 -2.08 -3.51 -4.97
C VAL A 46 -2.10 -4.95 -5.49
N GLY A 47 -2.94 -5.77 -4.85
CA GLY A 47 -3.19 -7.15 -5.26
C GLY A 47 -2.03 -8.11 -4.98
N HIS A 48 -2.23 -9.37 -5.37
CA HIS A 48 -1.27 -10.46 -5.11
C HIS A 48 0.08 -10.26 -5.81
N ASP A 49 0.06 -9.67 -7.01
CA ASP A 49 1.27 -9.37 -7.78
C ASP A 49 2.00 -8.11 -7.30
N LYS A 50 1.51 -7.46 -6.24
CA LYS A 50 2.09 -6.27 -5.62
C LYS A 50 2.35 -5.14 -6.65
N LEU A 51 1.38 -4.92 -7.54
CA LEU A 51 1.44 -3.88 -8.58
C LEU A 51 1.57 -2.50 -7.93
N ILE A 52 2.44 -1.65 -8.45
CA ILE A 52 2.65 -0.30 -7.90
C ILE A 52 1.51 0.61 -8.38
N GLY A 53 0.94 1.37 -7.45
CA GLY A 53 -0.02 2.42 -7.75
C GLY A 53 0.20 3.66 -6.89
N GLU A 54 -0.47 4.75 -7.26
CA GLU A 54 -0.43 6.04 -6.56
C GLU A 54 -1.81 6.40 -6.02
N ILE A 55 -1.90 6.83 -4.77
CA ILE A 55 -3.15 7.36 -4.20
C ILE A 55 -3.43 8.74 -4.79
N ILE A 56 -4.53 8.85 -5.54
CA ILE A 56 -4.97 10.08 -6.22
C ILE A 56 -6.24 10.69 -5.61
N ARG A 57 -6.88 10.00 -4.65
CA ARG A 57 -8.00 10.54 -3.86
C ARG A 57 -8.14 9.79 -2.54
N LEU A 58 -8.52 10.52 -1.49
CA LEU A 58 -8.98 9.98 -0.21
C LEU A 58 -10.41 10.45 0.08
N GLU A 59 -11.29 9.53 0.47
CA GLU A 59 -12.68 9.79 0.85
C GLU A 59 -13.01 8.97 2.11
N GLY A 60 -12.90 9.59 3.29
CA GLY A 60 -13.08 8.89 4.56
C GLY A 60 -12.01 7.81 4.76
N ASP A 61 -12.43 6.55 4.89
CA ASP A 61 -11.56 5.38 5.03
C ASP A 61 -11.27 4.68 3.68
N SER A 62 -11.68 5.29 2.57
CA SER A 62 -11.45 4.78 1.21
C SER A 62 -10.37 5.58 0.48
N ALA A 63 -9.58 4.90 -0.34
CA ALA A 63 -8.63 5.50 -1.27
C ALA A 63 -8.95 5.12 -2.72
N THR A 64 -8.75 6.08 -3.63
CA THR A 64 -8.65 5.80 -5.08
C THR A 64 -7.20 5.76 -5.47
N ILE A 65 -6.80 4.64 -6.08
CA ILE A 65 -5.44 4.32 -6.49
C ILE A 65 -5.41 4.25 -8.01
N GLN A 66 -4.41 4.87 -8.62
CA GLN A 66 -4.12 4.73 -10.05
C GLN A 66 -2.93 3.80 -10.25
N GLY A 67 -3.14 2.69 -10.96
CA GLY A 67 -2.08 1.80 -11.41
C GLY A 67 -1.39 2.35 -12.67
N ASN A 68 -0.10 2.07 -12.78
CA ASN A 68 0.69 2.24 -14.00
C ASN A 68 0.74 0.94 -14.79
#